data_AF-A0A4Q2JJD5-F1
#
_entry.id   AF-A0A4Q2JJD5-F1
#
_cell.length_a   1.000
_cell.length_b   1.000
_cell.length_c   1.000
_cell.angle_alpha   90.00
_cell.angle_beta   90.00
_cell.angle_gamma   90.00
#
_symmetry.space_group_name_H-M   'P 1'
#
loop_
_entity.id
_entity.type
_entity.pdbx_description
1 polymer ?
#
loop_
_entity_poly.entity_id
_entity_poly.type
_entity_poly.pdbx_seq_one_letter_code
_entity_poly.pdbx_strand_id
1 'polypeptide(L)'
;MSADLIDRPRLRASLQRISERTRADAASARMRPWVAARLEGDVASISEFEQYGTHYSFRSDESAERGGHDSAPSPMRYLLSSIAFCMLGWAAKTWAAADVAVRSLEAEVRTCLDLRGEHLVEGAPAHPLWFVVELRIDDDAPPEQAVALLREAARRCPTSSLVSKAVPLHLVLVQRGWTVLDTRPDDLRNEHREEQAR
;
A
#
# COMPACT_ATOMS: atom_id res chain seq x y z
N MET A 1 -20.62 -17.35 -22.07
CA MET A 1 -20.51 -15.92 -21.71
C MET A 1 -19.54 -15.83 -20.57
N SER A 2 -18.37 -15.21 -20.75
CA SER A 2 -17.43 -15.00 -19.65
C SER A 2 -18.14 -14.12 -18.61
N ALA A 3 -18.22 -14.57 -17.36
CA ALA A 3 -18.83 -13.79 -16.30
C ALA A 3 -18.00 -12.51 -16.06
N ASP A 4 -18.69 -11.42 -15.75
CA ASP A 4 -18.08 -10.16 -15.32
C ASP A 4 -17.26 -10.42 -14.04
N LEU A 5 -15.97 -10.11 -14.07
CA LEU A 5 -15.02 -10.32 -12.98
C LEU A 5 -15.36 -9.46 -11.76
N ILE A 6 -16.02 -8.32 -11.98
CA ILE A 6 -16.33 -7.34 -10.95
C ILE A 6 -17.84 -7.21 -10.70
N ASP A 7 -18.22 -7.15 -9.42
CA ASP A 7 -19.59 -6.81 -9.01
C ASP A 7 -19.80 -5.28 -9.14
N ARG A 8 -20.15 -4.83 -10.35
CA ARG A 8 -20.32 -3.40 -10.65
C ARG A 8 -21.33 -2.72 -9.71
N PRO A 9 -22.55 -3.26 -9.47
CA PRO A 9 -23.50 -2.65 -8.54
C PRO A 9 -22.92 -2.46 -7.13
N ARG A 10 -22.26 -3.49 -6.58
CA ARG A 10 -21.65 -3.41 -5.23
C ARG A 10 -20.54 -2.38 -5.15
N LEU A 11 -19.65 -2.33 -6.15
CA LEU A 11 -18.54 -1.38 -6.17
C LEU A 11 -19.04 0.07 -6.31
N ARG A 12 -20.02 0.33 -7.19
CA ARG A 12 -20.67 1.64 -7.34
C ARG A 12 -21.33 2.09 -6.04
N ALA A 13 -22.14 1.22 -5.44
CA ALA A 13 -22.80 1.51 -4.16
C ALA A 13 -21.77 1.78 -3.05
N SER A 14 -20.64 1.06 -3.05
CA SER A 14 -19.55 1.33 -2.10
C SER A 14 -18.91 2.69 -2.29
N LEU A 15 -18.63 3.10 -3.53
CA LEU A 15 -18.06 4.42 -3.83
C LEU A 15 -19.00 5.54 -3.39
N GLN A 16 -20.29 5.42 -3.72
CA GLN A 16 -21.31 6.41 -3.35
C GLN A 16 -21.42 6.53 -1.83
N ARG A 17 -21.61 5.41 -1.13
CA ARG A 17 -21.76 5.38 0.33
C ARG A 17 -20.56 5.98 1.06
N ILE A 18 -19.33 5.61 0.65
CA ILE A 18 -18.12 6.17 1.24
C ILE A 18 -18.07 7.66 0.95
N SER A 19 -18.32 8.08 -0.29
CA SER A 19 -18.29 9.49 -0.67
C SER A 19 -19.28 10.33 0.13
N GLU A 20 -20.54 9.88 0.27
CA GLU A 20 -21.57 10.52 1.08
C GLU A 20 -21.17 10.61 2.55
N ARG A 21 -20.71 9.50 3.14
CA ARG A 21 -20.23 9.49 4.54
C ARG A 21 -19.10 10.48 4.75
N THR A 22 -18.12 10.51 3.85
CA THR A 22 -16.98 11.43 3.98
C THR A 22 -17.36 12.90 3.80
N ARG A 23 -18.42 13.22 3.04
CA ARG A 23 -18.96 14.58 2.96
C ARG A 23 -19.74 14.98 4.20
N ALA A 24 -20.47 14.05 4.79
CA ALA A 24 -21.27 14.30 5.99
C ALA A 24 -20.40 14.49 7.25
N ASP A 25 -19.34 13.69 7.37
CA ASP A 25 -18.39 13.77 8.48
C ASP A 25 -16.97 13.47 8.02
N ALA A 26 -16.20 14.54 7.80
CA ALA A 26 -14.80 14.45 7.41
C ALA A 26 -13.89 13.85 8.49
N ALA A 27 -14.26 13.91 9.78
CA ALA A 27 -13.49 13.29 10.84
C ALA A 27 -13.65 11.76 10.81
N SER A 28 -14.88 11.26 10.57
CA SER A 28 -15.13 9.81 10.36
C SER A 28 -14.44 9.22 9.12
N ALA A 29 -13.95 10.08 8.23
CA ALA A 29 -13.24 9.68 7.01
C ALA A 29 -11.76 9.36 7.26
N ARG A 30 -11.22 9.65 8.44
CA ARG A 30 -9.82 9.39 8.77
C ARG A 30 -9.66 7.94 9.21
N MET A 31 -8.78 7.21 8.53
CA MET A 31 -8.37 5.86 8.91
C MET A 31 -6.91 5.87 9.36
N ARG A 32 -6.61 5.12 10.43
CA ARG A 32 -5.27 4.98 11.01
C ARG A 32 -4.86 3.51 11.04
N PRO A 33 -4.53 2.93 9.87
CA PRO A 33 -4.03 1.57 9.83
C PRO A 33 -2.68 1.51 10.56
N TRP A 34 -2.47 0.45 11.33
CA TRP A 34 -1.20 0.18 11.98
C TRP A 34 -0.97 -1.34 12.02
N VAL A 35 0.28 -1.73 12.16
CA VAL A 35 0.70 -3.13 12.32
C VAL A 35 1.78 -3.20 13.40
N ALA A 36 1.87 -4.31 14.11
CA ALA A 36 3.01 -4.63 14.94
C ALA A 36 3.89 -5.64 14.22
N ALA A 37 5.20 -5.43 14.25
CA ALA A 37 6.16 -6.40 13.75
C ALA A 37 7.30 -6.58 14.73
N ARG A 38 7.89 -7.78 14.75
CA ARG A 38 9.07 -8.11 15.54
C ARG A 38 10.04 -8.93 14.72
N LEU A 39 11.32 -8.79 15.07
CA LEU A 39 12.36 -9.67 14.55
C LEU A 39 12.20 -11.07 15.18
N GLU A 40 12.32 -12.12 14.38
CA GLU A 40 12.35 -13.51 14.85
C GLU A 40 13.79 -14.03 14.95
N GLY A 41 14.70 -13.54 14.09
CA GLY A 41 16.13 -13.85 14.10
C GLY A 41 16.81 -13.30 12.85
N ASP A 42 18.07 -12.88 12.95
CA ASP A 42 18.84 -12.23 11.87
C ASP A 42 18.07 -11.13 11.15
N VAL A 43 17.61 -11.37 9.91
CA VAL A 43 16.76 -10.44 9.13
C VAL A 43 15.33 -10.96 8.92
N ALA A 44 15.00 -12.13 9.50
CA ALA A 44 13.67 -12.68 9.49
C ALA A 44 12.77 -11.99 10.52
N SER A 45 11.56 -11.63 10.10
CA SER A 45 10.58 -10.91 10.91
C SER A 45 9.16 -11.42 10.69
N ILE A 46 8.30 -11.15 11.66
CA ILE A 46 6.86 -11.42 11.59
C ILE A 46 6.08 -10.15 11.87
N SER A 47 5.05 -9.91 11.06
CA SER A 47 4.09 -8.82 11.19
C SER A 47 2.71 -9.39 11.43
N GLU A 48 2.02 -8.88 12.44
CA GLU A 48 0.72 -9.37 12.88
C GLU A 48 -0.24 -8.20 13.13
N PHE A 49 -1.50 -8.37 12.73
CA PHE A 49 -2.55 -7.37 12.94
C PHE A 49 -3.95 -7.96 12.75
N GLU A 50 -4.92 -7.34 13.43
CA GLU A 50 -6.35 -7.62 13.25
C GLU A 50 -6.94 -6.68 12.20
N GLN A 51 -7.66 -7.22 11.23
CA GLN A 51 -8.38 -6.42 10.24
C GLN A 51 -9.70 -7.09 9.88
N TYR A 52 -10.78 -6.30 9.84
CA TYR A 52 -12.15 -6.80 9.54
C TYR A 52 -12.61 -7.95 10.46
N GLY A 53 -12.13 -7.97 11.71
CA GLY A 53 -12.40 -9.04 12.68
C GLY A 53 -11.67 -10.35 12.37
N THR A 54 -10.58 -10.28 11.63
CA THR A 54 -9.72 -11.43 11.28
C THR A 54 -8.26 -11.12 11.58
N HIS A 55 -7.59 -12.05 12.26
CA HIS A 55 -6.15 -12.01 12.49
C HIS A 55 -5.39 -12.34 11.20
N TYR A 56 -4.41 -11.53 10.85
CA TYR A 56 -3.48 -11.79 9.77
C TYR A 56 -2.04 -11.83 10.29
N SER A 57 -1.24 -12.72 9.69
CA SER A 57 0.17 -12.90 10.02
C SER A 57 1.00 -13.06 8.75
N PHE A 58 2.09 -12.32 8.63
CA PHE A 58 2.99 -12.33 7.49
C PHE A 58 4.44 -12.43 7.99
N ARG A 59 5.23 -13.29 7.36
CA ARG A 59 6.68 -13.35 7.59
C ARG A 59 7.43 -12.64 6.47
N SER A 60 8.52 -11.99 6.80
CA SER A 60 9.45 -11.41 5.83
C SER A 60 10.86 -11.90 6.16
N ASP A 61 11.66 -12.15 5.13
CA ASP A 61 13.06 -12.57 5.25
C ASP A 61 13.86 -12.04 4.06
N GLU A 62 15.13 -12.36 3.95
CA GLU A 62 15.96 -12.07 2.79
C GLU A 62 16.66 -13.33 2.28
N SER A 63 17.37 -13.22 1.16
CA SER A 63 18.21 -14.31 0.68
C SER A 63 19.42 -14.54 1.58
N ALA A 64 20.03 -15.73 1.49
CA ALA A 64 21.29 -16.01 2.18
C ALA A 64 22.39 -14.96 1.92
N GLU A 65 22.51 -14.47 0.69
CA GLU A 65 23.48 -13.41 0.32
C GLU A 65 23.23 -12.09 1.06
N ARG A 66 21.99 -11.81 1.43
CA ARG A 66 21.56 -10.62 2.17
C ARG A 66 21.41 -10.88 3.67
N GLY A 67 21.94 -12.00 4.17
CA GLY A 67 21.93 -12.37 5.59
C GLY A 67 20.64 -13.01 6.08
N GLY A 68 19.75 -13.43 5.17
CA GLY A 68 18.53 -14.16 5.50
C GLY A 68 18.65 -15.66 5.28
N HIS A 69 17.50 -16.34 5.28
CA HIS A 69 17.42 -17.80 5.22
C HIS A 69 16.59 -18.30 4.04
N ASP A 70 16.26 -17.42 3.09
CA ASP A 70 15.37 -17.72 1.96
C ASP A 70 13.99 -18.27 2.43
N SER A 71 13.57 -17.92 3.65
CA SER A 71 12.44 -18.57 4.35
C SER A 71 11.10 -17.86 4.15
N ALA A 72 11.12 -16.62 3.65
CA ALA A 72 9.94 -15.81 3.35
C ALA A 72 10.27 -14.73 2.30
N PRO A 73 9.26 -14.08 1.68
CA PRO A 73 9.51 -12.99 0.74
C PRO A 73 10.25 -11.80 1.36
N SER A 74 11.00 -11.07 0.54
CA SER A 74 11.63 -9.82 0.99
C SER A 74 10.63 -8.69 1.25
N PRO A 75 10.94 -7.73 2.15
CA PRO A 75 10.08 -6.58 2.40
C PRO A 75 9.70 -5.83 1.12
N MET A 76 10.61 -5.77 0.14
CA MET A 76 10.35 -5.14 -1.15
C MET A 76 9.23 -5.84 -1.93
N ARG A 77 9.08 -7.17 -1.82
CA ARG A 77 7.96 -7.90 -2.46
C ARG A 77 6.62 -7.52 -1.85
N TYR A 78 6.56 -7.23 -0.56
CA TYR A 78 5.36 -6.70 0.08
C TYR A 78 5.01 -5.29 -0.42
N LEU A 79 6.00 -4.41 -0.60
CA LEU A 79 5.77 -3.09 -1.18
C LEU A 79 5.22 -3.17 -2.62
N LEU A 80 5.85 -3.98 -3.48
CA LEU A 80 5.39 -4.16 -4.86
C LEU A 80 3.98 -4.77 -4.93
N SER A 81 3.69 -5.75 -4.07
CA SER A 81 2.36 -6.36 -3.94
C SER A 81 1.32 -5.34 -3.47
N SER A 82 1.67 -4.49 -2.49
CA SER A 82 0.79 -3.41 -2.01
C SER A 82 0.43 -2.42 -3.13
N ILE A 83 1.40 -2.06 -3.97
CA ILE A 83 1.15 -1.22 -5.15
C ILE A 83 0.20 -1.92 -6.13
N ALA A 84 0.47 -3.19 -6.46
CA ALA A 84 -0.34 -3.99 -7.36
C ALA A 84 -1.80 -4.12 -6.88
N PHE A 85 -2.00 -4.58 -5.64
CA PHE A 85 -3.33 -4.80 -5.05
C PHE A 85 -4.13 -3.51 -4.99
N CYS A 86 -3.50 -2.40 -4.60
CA CYS A 86 -4.19 -1.14 -4.51
C CYS A 86 -4.57 -0.59 -5.90
N MET A 87 -3.68 -0.75 -6.90
CA MET A 87 -3.99 -0.36 -8.28
C MET A 87 -5.15 -1.18 -8.85
N LEU A 88 -5.09 -2.51 -8.72
CA LEU A 88 -6.17 -3.42 -9.14
C LEU A 88 -7.50 -3.05 -8.50
N GLY A 89 -7.51 -2.82 -7.18
CA GLY A 89 -8.72 -2.45 -6.45
C GLY A 89 -9.32 -1.12 -6.90
N TRP A 90 -8.49 -0.14 -7.29
CA TRP A 90 -8.99 1.14 -7.82
C TRP A 90 -9.37 1.08 -9.29
N ALA A 91 -8.69 0.28 -10.11
CA ALA A 91 -9.08 0.02 -11.49
C ALA A 91 -10.46 -0.66 -11.55
N ALA A 92 -10.69 -1.70 -10.73
CA ALA A 92 -12.00 -2.34 -10.61
C ALA A 92 -13.11 -1.33 -10.26
N LYS A 93 -12.82 -0.40 -9.33
CA LYS A 93 -13.76 0.65 -8.92
C LYS A 93 -14.04 1.66 -10.02
N THR A 94 -13.05 2.10 -10.79
CA THR A 94 -13.27 3.08 -11.87
C THR A 94 -14.02 2.46 -13.04
N TRP A 95 -13.72 1.22 -13.43
CA TRP A 95 -14.50 0.49 -14.43
C TRP A 95 -15.95 0.28 -14.00
N ALA A 96 -16.18 -0.14 -12.74
CA ALA A 96 -17.53 -0.25 -12.21
C ALA A 96 -18.27 1.10 -12.20
N ALA A 97 -17.59 2.20 -11.85
CA ALA A 97 -18.19 3.53 -11.85
C ALA A 97 -18.60 3.99 -13.27
N ALA A 98 -17.87 3.55 -14.29
CA ALA A 98 -18.19 3.78 -15.70
C ALA A 98 -19.15 2.74 -16.30
N ASP A 99 -19.60 1.77 -15.49
CA ASP A 99 -20.46 0.65 -15.90
C ASP A 99 -19.87 -0.20 -17.05
N VAL A 100 -18.55 -0.35 -17.07
CA VAL A 100 -17.82 -1.18 -18.04
C VAL A 100 -17.58 -2.56 -17.44
N ALA A 101 -17.99 -3.62 -18.14
CA ALA A 101 -17.74 -5.00 -17.75
C ALA A 101 -16.25 -5.35 -17.92
N VAL A 102 -15.70 -6.13 -16.99
CA VAL A 102 -14.30 -6.55 -17.01
C VAL A 102 -14.26 -8.06 -17.00
N ARG A 103 -13.59 -8.69 -17.95
CA ARG A 103 -13.43 -10.15 -18.04
C ARG A 103 -12.16 -10.62 -17.35
N SER A 104 -11.07 -9.85 -17.46
CA SER A 104 -9.83 -10.08 -16.72
C SER A 104 -9.14 -8.76 -16.39
N LEU A 105 -8.38 -8.74 -15.29
CA LEU A 105 -7.59 -7.60 -14.88
C LEU A 105 -6.39 -8.06 -14.06
N GLU A 106 -5.19 -7.81 -14.56
CA GLU A 106 -3.92 -8.24 -13.98
C GLU A 106 -2.96 -7.07 -13.85
N ALA A 107 -2.09 -7.11 -12.83
CA ALA A 107 -1.08 -6.09 -12.58
C ALA A 107 0.29 -6.72 -12.38
N GLU A 108 1.29 -6.17 -13.05
CA GLU A 108 2.70 -6.49 -12.84
C GLU A 108 3.42 -5.22 -12.37
N VAL A 109 4.17 -5.32 -11.27
CA VAL A 109 4.90 -4.18 -10.71
C VAL A 109 6.38 -4.50 -10.62
N ARG A 110 7.19 -3.67 -11.27
CA ARG A 110 8.65 -3.79 -11.27
C ARG A 110 9.31 -2.48 -10.87
N THR A 111 10.51 -2.59 -10.32
CA THR A 111 11.30 -1.46 -9.81
C THR A 111 12.79 -1.73 -9.99
N CYS A 112 13.62 -0.71 -9.75
CA CYS A 112 15.08 -0.82 -9.74
C CYS A 112 15.63 -0.23 -8.45
N LEU A 113 16.55 -0.96 -7.81
CA LEU A 113 17.30 -0.55 -6.63
C LEU A 113 18.77 -0.36 -7.02
N ASP A 114 19.40 0.67 -6.47
CA ASP A 114 20.86 0.77 -6.43
C ASP A 114 21.32 0.35 -5.03
N LEU A 115 21.87 -0.86 -4.91
CA LEU A 115 22.26 -1.42 -3.60
C LEU A 115 23.34 -0.59 -2.91
N ARG A 116 24.11 0.23 -3.64
CA ARG A 116 25.04 1.18 -3.01
C ARG A 116 24.32 2.11 -2.04
N GLY A 117 23.05 2.43 -2.31
CA GLY A 117 22.27 3.31 -1.45
C GLY A 117 21.95 2.71 -0.08
N GLU A 118 21.55 1.44 -0.01
CA GLU A 118 21.32 0.76 1.28
C GLU A 118 22.62 0.51 2.04
N HIS A 119 23.76 0.47 1.35
CA HIS A 119 25.09 0.35 1.94
C HIS A 119 25.82 1.68 2.15
N LEU A 120 25.18 2.82 1.89
CA LEU A 120 25.75 4.17 2.04
C LEU A 120 27.06 4.39 1.25
N VAL A 121 27.17 3.75 0.09
CA VAL A 121 28.32 3.85 -0.82
C VAL A 121 28.05 4.94 -1.86
N GLU A 122 29.00 5.87 -2.02
CA GLU A 122 29.00 6.88 -3.08
C GLU A 122 27.76 7.79 -3.13
N GLY A 123 26.99 7.89 -2.04
CA GLY A 123 25.82 8.76 -1.95
C GLY A 123 24.64 8.35 -2.84
N ALA A 124 24.60 7.10 -3.32
CA ALA A 124 23.45 6.58 -4.05
C ALA A 124 22.18 6.61 -3.18
N PRO A 125 20.98 6.81 -3.76
CA PRO A 125 19.74 6.80 -3.00
C PRO A 125 19.39 5.38 -2.52
N ALA A 126 18.97 5.24 -1.27
CA ALA A 126 18.52 3.95 -0.71
C ALA A 126 17.09 3.55 -1.17
N HIS A 127 16.32 4.49 -1.74
CA HIS A 127 14.98 4.22 -2.25
C HIS A 127 15.05 3.73 -3.71
N PRO A 128 13.97 3.07 -4.20
CA PRO A 128 13.93 2.66 -5.60
C PRO A 128 14.00 3.84 -6.57
N LEU A 129 14.68 3.61 -7.71
CA LEU A 129 14.92 4.63 -8.73
C LEU A 129 13.65 4.93 -9.55
N TRP A 130 12.80 3.93 -9.75
CA TRP A 130 11.53 4.03 -10.48
C TRP A 130 10.64 2.85 -10.17
N PHE A 131 9.34 2.99 -10.41
CA PHE A 131 8.36 1.91 -10.44
C PHE A 131 7.65 1.91 -11.79
N VAL A 132 7.33 0.73 -12.32
CA VAL A 132 6.44 0.56 -13.46
C VAL A 132 5.32 -0.39 -13.04
N VAL A 133 4.09 0.06 -13.21
CA VAL A 133 2.88 -0.77 -13.07
C VAL A 133 2.35 -1.03 -14.48
N GLU A 134 2.41 -2.28 -14.91
CA GLU A 134 1.77 -2.73 -16.14
C GLU A 134 0.41 -3.35 -15.80
N LEU A 135 -0.66 -2.89 -16.44
CA LEU A 135 -1.99 -3.47 -16.31
C LEU A 135 -2.39 -4.12 -17.62
N ARG A 136 -2.88 -5.36 -17.52
CA ARG A 136 -3.47 -6.11 -18.63
C ARG A 136 -4.95 -6.29 -18.31
N ILE A 137 -5.81 -5.81 -19.19
CA ILE A 137 -7.26 -5.80 -18.99
C ILE A 137 -7.97 -6.31 -20.25
N ASP A 138 -9.00 -7.13 -20.03
CA ASP A 138 -9.93 -7.56 -21.06
C ASP A 138 -11.32 -6.97 -20.72
N ASP A 139 -11.75 -5.96 -21.47
CA ASP A 139 -12.99 -5.21 -21.27
C ASP A 139 -13.65 -4.79 -22.61
N ASP A 140 -14.78 -4.08 -22.53
CA ASP A 140 -15.48 -3.53 -23.72
C ASP A 140 -15.28 -2.00 -23.89
N ALA A 141 -14.37 -1.39 -23.14
CA ALA A 141 -14.13 0.04 -23.23
C ALA A 141 -13.29 0.37 -24.48
N PRO A 142 -13.62 1.44 -25.22
CA PRO A 142 -12.71 1.97 -26.23
C PRO A 142 -11.39 2.43 -25.57
N PRO A 143 -10.24 2.35 -26.29
CA PRO A 143 -8.93 2.62 -25.70
C PRO A 143 -8.81 3.96 -24.97
N GLU A 144 -9.42 5.02 -25.49
CA GLU A 144 -9.40 6.34 -24.85
C GLU A 144 -10.13 6.35 -23.50
N GLN A 145 -11.24 5.63 -23.38
CA GLN A 145 -11.97 5.46 -22.12
C GLN A 145 -11.13 4.64 -21.15
N ALA A 146 -10.55 3.52 -21.57
CA ALA A 146 -9.67 2.72 -20.72
C ALA A 146 -8.49 3.55 -20.16
N VAL A 147 -7.86 4.39 -20.98
CA VAL A 147 -6.81 5.31 -20.54
C VAL A 147 -7.33 6.31 -19.50
N ALA A 148 -8.51 6.89 -19.71
CA ALA A 148 -9.11 7.83 -18.76
C ALA A 148 -9.41 7.17 -17.40
N LEU A 149 -9.99 5.96 -17.43
CA LEU A 149 -10.33 5.18 -16.24
C LEU A 149 -9.09 4.74 -15.46
N LEU A 150 -8.01 4.38 -16.16
CA LEU A 150 -6.72 4.05 -15.54
C LEU A 150 -6.09 5.27 -14.86
N ARG A 151 -6.04 6.43 -15.54
CA ARG A 151 -5.51 7.67 -14.95
C ARG A 151 -6.30 8.08 -13.71
N GLU A 152 -7.61 7.87 -13.74
CA GLU A 152 -8.46 8.09 -12.59
C GLU A 152 -8.20 7.10 -11.44
N ALA A 153 -8.00 5.82 -11.74
CA ALA A 153 -7.64 4.81 -10.75
C ALA A 153 -6.32 5.16 -10.05
N ALA A 154 -5.28 5.49 -10.84
CA ALA A 154 -3.98 5.88 -10.33
C ALA A 154 -4.05 7.12 -9.43
N ARG A 155 -4.87 8.13 -9.80
CA ARG A 155 -5.07 9.34 -8.98
C ARG A 155 -5.75 9.05 -7.64
N ARG A 156 -6.64 8.05 -7.60
CA ARG A 156 -7.35 7.67 -6.36
C ARG A 156 -6.58 6.68 -5.49
N CYS A 157 -5.64 5.95 -6.07
CA CYS A 157 -4.85 4.92 -5.42
C CYS A 157 -3.88 5.50 -4.36
N PRO A 158 -4.07 5.22 -3.06
CA PRO A 158 -3.17 5.73 -2.02
C PRO A 158 -1.72 5.28 -2.18
N THR A 159 -1.46 4.04 -2.60
CA THR A 159 -0.08 3.55 -2.77
C THR A 159 0.61 4.17 -3.99
N SER A 160 -0.13 4.42 -5.08
CA SER A 160 0.38 5.18 -6.23
C SER A 160 0.66 6.64 -5.85
N SER A 161 -0.23 7.26 -5.07
CA SER A 161 0.01 8.60 -4.54
C SER A 161 1.16 8.64 -3.54
N LEU A 162 1.41 7.56 -2.80
CA LEU A 162 2.55 7.45 -1.88
C LEU A 162 3.85 7.39 -2.67
N VAL A 163 4.01 6.47 -3.62
CA VAL A 163 5.29 6.33 -4.35
C VAL A 163 5.63 7.54 -5.23
N SER A 164 4.63 8.32 -5.62
CA SER A 164 4.82 9.57 -6.39
C SER A 164 5.07 10.81 -5.53
N LYS A 165 5.00 10.70 -4.20
CA LYS A 165 5.17 11.82 -3.27
C LYS A 165 6.17 11.49 -2.17
N ALA A 166 6.93 12.48 -1.74
CA ALA A 166 7.68 12.38 -0.50
C ALA A 166 6.73 12.55 0.69
N VAL A 167 6.30 11.45 1.32
CA VAL A 167 5.54 11.47 2.58
C VAL A 167 6.52 11.46 3.75
N PRO A 168 6.41 12.38 4.73
CA PRO A 168 7.32 12.42 5.88
C PRO A 168 7.29 11.12 6.70
N LEU A 169 8.47 10.67 7.13
CA LEU A 169 8.65 9.55 8.04
C LEU A 169 9.33 10.05 9.32
N HIS A 170 8.69 9.78 10.46
CA HIS A 170 9.19 10.17 11.77
C HIS A 170 9.65 8.94 12.55
N LEU A 171 10.78 9.07 13.25
CA LEU A 171 11.42 8.01 14.00
C LEU A 171 11.23 8.23 15.50
N VAL A 172 10.85 7.17 16.19
CA VAL A 172 10.83 7.12 17.65
C VAL A 172 11.67 5.93 18.08
N LEU A 173 12.69 6.17 18.91
CA LEU A 173 13.50 5.11 19.50
C LEU A 173 13.20 5.03 21.00
N VAL A 174 12.71 3.87 21.42
CA VAL A 174 12.55 3.52 22.85
C VAL A 174 13.63 2.51 23.21
N GLN A 175 14.52 2.89 24.12
CA GLN A 175 15.62 2.05 24.58
C GLN A 175 15.48 1.83 26.09
N ARG A 176 15.43 0.55 26.50
CA ARG A 176 15.28 0.17 27.93
C ARG A 176 14.09 0.86 28.61
N GLY A 177 13.00 1.03 27.87
CA GLY A 177 11.78 1.71 28.34
C GLY A 177 11.80 3.24 28.26
N TRP A 178 12.91 3.86 27.83
CA TRP A 178 13.03 5.31 27.72
C TRP A 178 13.01 5.76 26.26
N THR A 179 12.22 6.80 25.95
CA THR A 179 12.29 7.45 24.64
C THR A 179 13.59 8.24 24.54
N VAL A 180 14.51 7.78 23.67
CA VAL A 180 15.82 8.40 23.44
C VAL A 180 15.87 9.23 22.16
N LEU A 181 14.95 8.99 21.22
CA LEU A 181 14.73 9.81 20.03
C LEU A 181 13.23 9.90 19.75
N ASP A 182 12.73 11.08 19.40
CA ASP A 182 11.39 11.29 18.87
C ASP A 182 11.41 12.45 17.87
N THR A 183 11.37 12.14 16.57
CA THR A 183 11.39 13.14 15.49
C THR A 183 9.99 13.57 15.03
N ARG A 184 8.93 13.12 15.71
CA ARG A 184 7.56 13.55 15.40
C ARG A 184 7.40 15.03 15.75
N PRO A 185 6.58 15.79 14.98
CA PRO A 185 6.13 17.10 15.41
C PRO A 185 5.16 17.00 16.60
N ASP A 186 4.93 18.11 17.32
CA ASP A 186 4.13 18.14 18.55
C ASP A 186 2.68 17.68 18.36
N ASP A 187 2.07 18.07 17.25
CA ASP A 187 0.72 17.66 16.87
C ASP A 187 0.59 16.14 16.75
N LEU A 188 1.54 15.49 16.08
CA LEU A 188 1.54 14.03 15.92
C LEU A 188 1.86 13.30 17.25
N ARG A 189 2.65 13.91 18.13
CA ARG A 189 2.87 13.37 19.50
C ARG A 189 1.58 13.36 20.29
N ASN A 190 0.78 14.42 20.21
CA ASN A 190 -0.50 14.51 20.91
C ASN A 190 -1.52 13.50 20.34
N GLU A 191 -1.62 13.43 19.01
CA GLU A 191 -2.47 12.44 18.34
C GLU A 191 -2.12 11.00 18.76
N HIS A 192 -0.83 10.65 18.80
CA HIS A 192 -0.42 9.32 19.24
C HIS A 192 -0.85 9.00 20.68
N ARG A 193 -0.74 9.97 21.60
CA ARG A 193 -1.18 9.78 23.00
C ARG A 193 -2.69 9.56 23.09
N GLU A 194 -3.46 10.28 22.29
CA GLU A 194 -4.91 10.10 22.22
C GLU A 194 -5.29 8.72 21.67
N GLU A 195 -4.59 8.25 20.63
CA GLU A 195 -4.86 6.93 20.04
C GLU A 195 -4.46 5.77 20.97
N GLN A 196 -3.42 5.92 21.80
CA GLN A 196 -3.05 4.91 22.79
C GLN A 196 -3.99 4.86 24.01
N ALA A 197 -4.78 5.91 24.23
CA ALA A 197 -5.72 6.00 25.35
C ALA A 197 -7.14 5.54 24.98
N ARG A 198 -7.39 5.21 23.71
CA ARG A 198 -8.65 4.66 23.19
C ARG A 198 -8.63 3.15 23.19
#